data_AF-A0AAC9BW04-F1
#
_entry.id   AF-A0AAC9BW04-F1
#
_cell.length_a   1.000
_cell.length_b   1.000
_cell.length_c   1.000
_cell.angle_alpha   90.00
_cell.angle_beta   90.00
_cell.angle_gamma   90.00
#
_symmetry.space_group_name_H-M   'P 1'
#
loop_
_entity.id
_entity.type
_entity.pdbx_description
1 polymer ?
#
loop_
_entity_poly.entity_id
_entity_poly.type
_entity_poly.pdbx_seq_one_letter_code
_entity_poly.pdbx_strand_id
1 'polypeptide(L)'
;MIKQQKLTPACGYAPGDWECRDGGFLFDAGSGEGWDPQDETYICPCCRTRDYLEDRKADAESTSRWTDNGFSGTGLNIWISAEQTALYANEAAAKQALVEIGTVEALVADDSPQGYSIVLCNTQEVTL
;
A
#
# COMPACT_ATOMS: atom_id res chain seq x y z
N MET A 1 -21.88 15.30 17.80
CA MET A 1 -20.91 16.30 17.31
C MET A 1 -20.21 15.70 16.11
N ILE A 2 -20.55 16.11 14.90
CA ILE A 2 -19.89 15.63 13.68
C ILE A 2 -18.56 16.36 13.60
N LYS A 3 -17.44 15.66 13.84
CA LYS A 3 -16.12 16.20 13.57
C LYS A 3 -16.07 16.46 12.06
N GLN A 4 -16.00 17.72 11.65
CA GLN A 4 -15.62 18.06 10.28
C GLN A 4 -14.19 17.55 10.09
N GLN A 5 -14.06 16.33 9.56
CA GLN A 5 -12.78 15.84 9.05
C GLN A 5 -12.39 16.79 7.93
N LYS A 6 -11.21 17.40 8.04
CA LYS A 6 -10.61 18.11 6.91
C LYS A 6 -10.50 17.08 5.79
N LEU A 7 -11.30 17.25 4.74
CA LEU A 7 -11.16 16.46 3.52
C LEU A 7 -9.75 16.72 2.98
N THR A 8 -8.94 15.67 2.85
CA THR A 8 -7.67 15.73 2.13
C THR A 8 -8.00 15.96 0.65
N PRO A 9 -7.59 17.07 0.03
CA PRO A 9 -7.86 17.30 -1.39
C PRO A 9 -7.16 16.25 -2.27
N ALA A 10 -7.73 15.94 -3.42
CA ALA A 10 -7.08 15.10 -4.42
C ALA A 10 -5.69 15.66 -4.81
N CYS A 11 -4.67 14.78 -4.87
CA CYS A 11 -3.29 15.17 -5.19
C CYS A 11 -2.94 15.06 -6.69
N GLY A 12 -3.85 14.55 -7.52
CA GLY A 12 -3.60 14.33 -8.95
C GLY A 12 -2.79 13.07 -9.30
N TYR A 13 -2.45 12.23 -8.31
CA TYR A 13 -1.86 10.91 -8.57
C TYR A 13 -2.84 10.03 -9.36
N ALA A 14 -2.43 9.55 -10.54
CA ALA A 14 -3.30 8.80 -11.44
C ALA A 14 -2.54 7.72 -12.24
N PRO A 15 -2.33 6.51 -11.68
CA PRO A 15 -1.66 5.42 -12.38
C PRO A 15 -2.64 4.62 -13.26
N GLY A 16 -2.45 4.65 -14.58
CA GLY A 16 -3.34 3.97 -15.52
C GLY A 16 -4.74 4.57 -15.50
N ASP A 17 -5.76 3.73 -15.29
CA ASP A 17 -7.16 4.15 -15.19
C ASP A 17 -7.56 4.58 -13.76
N TRP A 18 -6.62 4.55 -12.80
CA TRP A 18 -6.89 4.96 -11.43
C TRP A 18 -6.68 6.46 -11.25
N GLU A 19 -7.55 7.12 -10.48
CA GLU A 19 -7.46 8.54 -10.16
C GLU A 19 -7.60 8.78 -8.65
N CYS A 20 -6.70 9.57 -8.07
CA CYS A 20 -6.86 10.07 -6.71
C CYS A 20 -8.04 11.06 -6.64
N ARG A 21 -8.89 10.87 -5.63
CA ARG A 21 -10.01 11.74 -5.30
C ARG A 21 -9.87 12.34 -3.90
N ASP A 22 -10.79 13.24 -3.57
CA ASP A 22 -10.88 13.83 -2.24
C ASP A 22 -11.05 12.74 -1.17
N GLY A 23 -10.45 12.95 0.00
CA GLY A 23 -10.31 11.94 1.05
C GLY A 23 -9.00 11.14 0.95
N GLY A 24 -8.30 11.20 -0.19
CA GLY A 24 -7.01 10.52 -0.37
C GLY A 24 -7.15 9.03 -0.70
N PHE A 25 -8.17 8.69 -1.49
CA PHE A 25 -8.42 7.35 -2.01
C PHE A 25 -8.40 7.34 -3.54
N LEU A 26 -8.15 6.17 -4.12
CA LEU A 26 -8.10 5.94 -5.55
C LEU A 26 -9.44 5.39 -6.03
N PHE A 27 -9.81 5.82 -7.22
CA PHE A 27 -10.99 5.40 -7.96
C PHE A 27 -10.55 4.78 -9.29
N ASP A 28 -11.09 3.63 -9.66
CA ASP A 28 -10.90 3.07 -11.00
C ASP A 28 -11.89 3.72 -11.98
N ALA A 29 -11.40 4.70 -12.75
CA ALA A 29 -12.17 5.41 -13.77
C ALA A 29 -12.46 4.56 -15.01
N GLY A 30 -11.76 3.44 -15.20
CA GLY A 30 -11.96 2.49 -16.30
C GLY A 30 -13.14 1.54 -16.08
N SER A 31 -13.60 1.38 -14.83
CA SER A 31 -14.70 0.49 -14.45
C SER A 31 -16.06 0.90 -15.05
N GLY A 32 -16.27 2.19 -15.28
CA GLY A 32 -17.56 2.75 -15.69
C GLY A 32 -18.61 2.82 -14.56
N GLU A 33 -18.28 2.42 -13.32
CA GLU A 33 -19.22 2.38 -12.19
C GLU A 33 -19.47 3.76 -11.54
N GLY A 34 -18.64 4.75 -11.89
CA GLY A 34 -18.71 6.10 -11.33
C GLY A 34 -18.10 6.18 -9.93
N TRP A 35 -17.74 7.39 -9.50
CA TRP A 35 -17.05 7.60 -8.22
C TRP A 35 -18.02 7.54 -7.03
N ASP A 36 -17.75 6.64 -6.08
CA ASP A 36 -18.37 6.63 -4.75
C ASP A 36 -17.43 7.29 -3.72
N PRO A 37 -17.76 8.48 -3.18
CA PRO A 37 -16.96 9.16 -2.16
C PRO A 37 -16.94 8.47 -0.79
N GLN A 38 -17.68 7.37 -0.61
CA GLN A 38 -17.61 6.52 0.58
C GLN A 38 -16.74 5.27 0.36
N ASP A 39 -16.27 5.03 -0.86
CA ASP A 39 -15.32 3.95 -1.13
C ASP A 39 -13.92 4.35 -0.65
N GLU A 40 -13.52 3.73 0.45
CA GLU A 40 -12.22 3.91 1.10
C GLU A 40 -11.27 2.72 0.84
N THR A 41 -11.58 1.86 -0.13
CA THR A 41 -10.87 0.58 -0.35
C THR A 41 -9.43 0.78 -0.81
N TYR A 42 -9.20 1.73 -1.72
CA TYR A 42 -7.88 1.91 -2.35
C TYR A 42 -7.22 3.18 -1.84
N ILE A 43 -6.26 3.04 -0.92
CA ILE A 43 -5.57 4.20 -0.32
C ILE A 43 -4.61 4.84 -1.33
N CYS A 44 -4.66 6.17 -1.47
CA CYS A 44 -3.73 6.88 -2.34
C CYS A 44 -2.32 6.92 -1.72
N PRO A 45 -1.29 6.39 -2.40
CA PRO A 45 0.08 6.37 -1.87
C PRO A 45 0.72 7.76 -1.78
N CYS A 46 0.16 8.78 -2.43
CA CYS A 46 0.65 10.16 -2.36
C CYS A 46 -0.01 10.96 -1.24
N CYS A 47 -1.34 10.88 -1.08
CA CYS A 47 -2.08 11.63 -0.06
C CYS A 47 -1.95 11.01 1.34
N ARG A 48 -1.94 9.68 1.41
CA ARG A 48 -2.01 8.90 2.64
C ARG A 48 -0.88 7.87 2.67
N THR A 49 0.34 8.32 2.36
CA THR A 49 1.52 7.45 2.16
C THR A 49 1.76 6.47 3.30
N ARG A 50 1.63 6.92 4.55
CA ARG A 50 1.79 6.07 5.72
C ARG A 50 0.70 5.01 5.81
N ASP A 51 -0.57 5.40 5.74
CA ASP A 51 -1.71 4.47 5.81
C ASP A 51 -1.66 3.44 4.68
N TYR A 52 -1.27 3.87 3.47
CA TYR A 52 -1.03 2.98 2.34
C TYR A 52 0.05 1.94 2.66
N LEU A 53 1.19 2.36 3.19
CA LEU A 53 2.27 1.43 3.55
C LEU A 53 1.88 0.51 4.73
N GLU A 54 1.15 0.99 5.73
CA GLU A 54 0.66 0.15 6.84
C GLU A 54 -0.33 -0.92 6.35
N ASP A 55 -1.23 -0.56 5.42
CA ASP A 55 -2.16 -1.49 4.79
C ASP A 55 -1.41 -2.55 3.94
N ARG A 56 -0.44 -2.12 3.12
CA ARG A 56 0.39 -3.05 2.34
C ARG A 56 1.31 -3.92 3.19
N LYS A 57 1.72 -3.45 4.36
CA LYS A 57 2.42 -4.27 5.36
C LYS A 57 1.51 -5.40 5.85
N ALA A 58 0.27 -5.09 6.22
CA ALA A 58 -0.68 -6.11 6.67
C ALA A 58 -0.93 -7.20 5.60
N ASP A 59 -1.04 -6.80 4.34
CA ASP A 59 -1.15 -7.74 3.22
C ASP A 59 0.13 -8.59 3.06
N ALA A 60 1.30 -7.97 3.14
CA ALA A 60 2.59 -8.66 3.01
C ALA A 60 2.83 -9.69 4.13
N GLU A 61 2.41 -9.37 5.35
CA GLU A 61 2.58 -10.22 6.54
C GLU A 61 1.51 -11.32 6.67
N SER A 62 0.47 -11.28 5.83
CA SER A 62 -0.63 -12.27 5.85
C SER A 62 -0.74 -13.11 4.58
N THR A 63 -0.05 -12.72 3.50
CA THR A 63 -0.16 -13.37 2.19
C THR A 63 1.09 -14.18 1.86
N SER A 64 1.08 -15.49 2.15
CA SER A 64 2.17 -16.37 1.70
C SER A 64 2.19 -16.57 0.19
N ARG A 65 1.00 -16.61 -0.43
CA ARG A 65 0.82 -16.73 -1.88
C ARG A 65 -0.51 -16.12 -2.32
N TRP A 66 -0.50 -15.46 -3.46
CA TRP A 66 -1.71 -15.02 -4.16
C TRP A 66 -1.63 -15.37 -5.65
N THR A 67 -2.78 -15.43 -6.31
CA THR A 67 -2.88 -15.58 -7.75
C THR A 67 -4.13 -14.85 -8.22
N ASP A 68 -3.97 -13.95 -9.17
CA ASP A 68 -5.06 -13.20 -9.77
C ASP A 68 -4.77 -12.91 -11.24
N ASN A 69 -5.76 -13.07 -12.11
CA ASN A 69 -5.70 -12.75 -13.55
C ASN A 69 -4.42 -13.23 -14.28
N GLY A 70 -3.92 -14.43 -13.94
CA GLY A 70 -2.72 -15.01 -14.55
C GLY A 70 -1.39 -14.55 -13.94
N PHE A 71 -1.43 -13.64 -12.97
CA PHE A 71 -0.29 -13.24 -12.16
C PHE A 71 -0.31 -14.00 -10.83
N SER A 72 0.87 -14.19 -10.26
CA SER A 72 1.01 -14.75 -8.91
C SER A 72 2.20 -14.12 -8.21
N GLY A 73 2.17 -14.16 -6.90
CA GLY A 73 3.22 -13.61 -6.07
C GLY A 73 3.05 -13.99 -4.61
N THR A 74 3.84 -13.34 -3.78
CA THR A 74 3.92 -13.53 -2.33
C THR A 74 3.80 -12.19 -1.61
N GLY A 75 3.77 -12.21 -0.29
CA GLY A 75 3.82 -11.02 0.54
C GLY A 75 5.06 -10.17 0.28
N LEU A 76 6.20 -10.80 -0.03
CA LEU A 76 7.41 -10.07 -0.42
C LEU A 76 7.20 -9.26 -1.71
N ASN A 77 6.48 -9.80 -2.70
CA ASN A 77 6.18 -9.07 -3.94
C ASN A 77 5.25 -7.89 -3.67
N ILE A 78 4.26 -8.06 -2.78
CA ILE A 78 3.36 -6.99 -2.36
C ILE A 78 4.17 -5.86 -1.73
N TRP A 79 5.04 -6.16 -0.78
CA TRP A 79 5.83 -5.15 -0.07
C TRP A 79 6.79 -4.39 -0.99
N ILE A 80 7.58 -5.08 -1.81
CA ILE A 80 8.53 -4.42 -2.74
C ILE A 80 7.79 -3.46 -3.70
N SER A 81 6.64 -3.89 -4.23
CA SER A 81 5.82 -3.06 -5.11
C SER A 81 5.26 -1.84 -4.37
N ALA A 82 4.83 -2.01 -3.13
CA ALA A 82 4.32 -0.93 -2.29
C ALA A 82 5.40 0.12 -1.97
N GLU A 83 6.60 -0.32 -1.57
CA GLU A 83 7.72 0.59 -1.32
C GLU A 83 8.05 1.42 -2.56
N GLN A 84 8.19 0.77 -3.72
CA GLN A 84 8.48 1.45 -4.99
C GLN A 84 7.37 2.44 -5.38
N THR A 85 6.12 2.03 -5.21
CA THR A 85 4.95 2.88 -5.51
C THR A 85 4.90 4.10 -4.60
N ALA A 86 5.10 3.92 -3.29
CA ALA A 86 5.12 5.01 -2.32
C ALA A 86 6.27 5.98 -2.57
N LEU A 87 7.48 5.47 -2.82
CA LEU A 87 8.67 6.28 -3.12
C LEU A 87 8.48 7.08 -4.42
N TYR A 88 7.89 6.49 -5.45
CA TYR A 88 7.59 7.18 -6.70
C TYR A 88 6.50 8.25 -6.52
N ALA A 89 5.44 7.93 -5.77
CA ALA A 89 4.31 8.83 -5.58
C ALA A 89 4.63 10.02 -4.66
N ASN A 90 5.38 9.78 -3.58
CA ASN A 90 5.75 10.80 -2.59
C ASN A 90 7.02 10.38 -1.82
N GLU A 91 8.19 10.59 -2.42
CA GLU A 91 9.48 10.15 -1.89
C GLU A 91 9.74 10.60 -0.44
N ALA A 92 9.45 11.87 -0.13
CA ALA A 92 9.71 12.42 1.20
C ALA A 92 8.84 11.77 2.28
N ALA A 93 7.53 11.70 2.05
CA ALA A 93 6.61 11.07 3.00
C ALA A 93 6.85 9.55 3.10
N ALA A 94 7.21 8.89 1.99
CA ALA A 94 7.50 7.46 1.96
C ALA A 94 8.74 7.14 2.80
N LYS A 95 9.84 7.89 2.64
CA LYS A 95 11.05 7.70 3.46
C LYS A 95 10.76 7.85 4.95
N GLN A 96 9.99 8.87 5.32
CA GLN A 96 9.58 9.06 6.71
C GLN A 96 8.71 7.90 7.21
N ALA A 97 7.70 7.50 6.44
CA ALA A 97 6.79 6.42 6.82
C ALA A 97 7.52 5.08 6.95
N LEU A 98 8.44 4.75 6.04
CA LEU A 98 9.25 3.53 6.11
C LEU A 98 10.07 3.49 7.40
N VAL A 99 10.69 4.60 7.79
CA VAL A 99 11.39 4.74 9.06
C VAL A 99 10.46 4.50 10.26
N GLU A 100 9.25 5.07 10.24
CA GLU A 100 8.30 4.98 11.35
C GLU A 100 7.63 3.60 11.46
N ILE A 101 7.40 2.92 10.34
CA ILE A 101 6.79 1.57 10.28
C ILE A 101 7.76 0.50 10.77
N GLY A 102 9.06 0.67 10.49
CA GLY A 102 10.11 -0.28 10.84
C GLY A 102 9.97 -1.62 10.09
N THR A 103 10.56 -2.67 10.67
CA THR A 103 10.64 -4.00 10.05
C THR A 103 9.28 -4.52 9.58
N VAL A 104 9.28 -5.16 8.41
CA VAL A 104 8.13 -5.88 7.84
C VAL A 104 8.47 -7.35 7.68
N GLU A 105 7.60 -8.23 8.19
CA GLU A 105 7.77 -9.69 8.17
C GLU A 105 7.06 -10.33 6.96
N ALA A 106 7.51 -10.02 5.76
CA ALA A 106 6.84 -10.44 4.54
C ALA A 106 6.88 -11.97 4.35
N LEU A 107 5.73 -12.57 4.00
CA LEU A 107 5.63 -14.01 3.80
C LEU A 107 6.03 -14.43 2.37
N VAL A 108 6.76 -15.54 2.24
CA VAL A 108 7.12 -16.17 0.97
C VAL A 108 6.75 -17.64 1.03
N ALA A 109 5.85 -18.10 0.15
CA ALA A 109 5.49 -19.51 0.06
C ALA A 109 6.71 -20.41 -0.21
N ASP A 110 6.80 -21.51 0.53
CA ASP A 110 7.86 -22.52 0.43
C ASP A 110 7.38 -23.92 0.86
N ASP A 111 8.29 -24.90 0.89
CA ASP A 111 7.99 -26.29 1.23
C ASP A 111 8.10 -26.60 2.74
N SER A 112 8.16 -25.58 3.62
CA SER A 112 8.17 -25.78 5.06
C SER A 112 6.85 -26.36 5.57
N PRO A 113 6.78 -26.94 6.79
CA PRO A 113 5.54 -27.48 7.33
C PRO A 113 4.38 -26.48 7.42
N GLN A 114 4.69 -25.18 7.63
CA GLN A 114 3.70 -24.10 7.61
C GLN A 114 3.38 -23.57 6.20
N GLY A 115 4.15 -23.97 5.18
CA GLY A 115 3.98 -23.57 3.78
C GLY A 115 4.53 -22.18 3.44
N TYR A 116 5.32 -21.57 4.32
CA TYR A 116 5.99 -20.29 4.08
C TYR A 116 7.21 -20.03 4.97
N SER A 117 8.07 -19.14 4.48
CA SER A 117 9.16 -18.47 5.23
C SER A 117 8.87 -16.99 5.40
N ILE A 118 9.53 -16.38 6.39
CA ILE A 118 9.46 -14.95 6.68
C ILE A 118 10.73 -14.29 6.14
N VAL A 119 10.55 -13.21 5.38
CA VAL A 119 11.63 -12.35 4.89
C VAL A 119 11.50 -10.98 5.56
N LEU A 120 12.50 -10.61 6.34
CA LEU A 120 12.56 -9.31 6.99
C LEU A 120 12.90 -8.22 5.98
N CYS A 121 11.95 -7.33 5.74
CA CYS A 121 12.09 -6.16 4.88
C CYS A 121 12.16 -4.88 5.73
N ASN A 122 12.53 -3.76 5.10
CA ASN A 122 12.60 -2.45 5.74
C ASN A 122 13.40 -2.45 7.06
N THR A 123 14.54 -3.14 7.05
CA THR A 123 15.40 -3.38 8.22
C THR A 123 16.45 -2.29 8.45
N GLN A 124 16.38 -1.18 7.72
CA GLN A 124 17.37 -0.13 7.87
C GLN A 124 17.28 0.47 9.27
N GLU A 125 18.34 0.31 10.06
CA GLU A 125 18.46 0.96 11.36
C GLU A 125 18.52 2.48 11.17
N VAL A 126 17.64 3.18 11.87
CA VAL A 126 17.65 4.65 11.91
C VAL A 126 18.80 5.06 12.83
N THR A 127 19.90 5.52 12.26
CA THR A 127 20.84 6.34 13.04
C THR A 127 20.22 7.75 13.10
N LEU A 128 19.57 8.09 14.22
CA LEU A 128 19.05 9.43 14.51
C LEU A 128 20.17 10.45 14.66
#